data_AF-A0A8J2QBX3-F1
#
_entry.id   AF-A0A8J2QBX3-F1
#
_cell.length_a   1.000
_cell.length_b   1.000
_cell.length_c   1.000
_cell.angle_alpha   90.00
_cell.angle_beta   90.00
_cell.angle_gamma   90.00
#
_symmetry.space_group_name_H-M   'P 1'
#
loop_
_entity.id
_entity.type
_entity.pdbx_description
1 polymer ?
#
loop_
_entity_poly.entity_id
_entity_poly.type
_entity_poly.pdbx_seq_one_letter_code
_entity_poly.pdbx_strand_id
1 'polypeptide(L)'
;MLDQLTDRAGTAGLMMTLATLYPKYTFWLQISLAIDITCHWLYLHTVTLQGRTSHKFVDMSDNPIMHLYYTNKNVLFFMCAGNEMFYAALYVMYFYTGPIVFGIGLFKLLALISMPIAVVKAAISVLHGIVASINLSIIDCNERAAFVKKDG
;
A
#
# COMPACT_ATOMS: atom_id res chain seq x y z
N MET A 1 10.79 -5.10 -9.02
CA MET A 1 10.13 -6.12 -8.17
C MET A 1 10.88 -6.32 -6.85
N LEU A 2 12.20 -6.57 -6.87
CA LEU A 2 12.97 -6.77 -5.63
C LEU A 2 12.95 -5.55 -4.69
N ASP A 3 13.12 -4.35 -5.23
CA ASP A 3 13.07 -3.08 -4.48
C ASP A 3 11.77 -2.91 -3.66
N GLN A 4 10.63 -2.98 -4.35
CA GLN A 4 9.29 -2.94 -3.73
C GLN A 4 8.99 -4.06 -2.73
N LEU A 5 9.66 -5.20 -2.85
CA LEU A 5 9.50 -6.31 -1.91
C LEU A 5 10.29 -6.03 -0.62
N THR A 6 11.51 -5.53 -0.76
CA THR A 6 12.37 -5.16 0.36
C THR A 6 11.80 -4.01 1.18
N ASP A 7 11.26 -2.97 0.52
CA ASP A 7 10.60 -1.85 1.20
C ASP A 7 9.42 -2.30 2.08
N ARG A 8 8.64 -3.26 1.57
CA ARG A 8 7.52 -3.85 2.30
C ARG A 8 7.94 -4.72 3.45
N ALA A 9 8.96 -5.56 3.24
CA ALA A 9 9.53 -6.37 4.30
C ALA A 9 10.08 -5.50 5.44
N GLY A 10 10.75 -4.38 5.11
CA GLY A 10 11.21 -3.39 6.08
C GLY A 10 10.05 -2.74 6.85
N THR A 11 9.03 -2.28 6.13
CA THR A 11 7.83 -1.68 6.75
C THR A 11 7.10 -2.69 7.65
N ALA A 12 7.00 -3.95 7.23
CA ALA A 12 6.38 -5.01 8.02
C ALA A 12 7.12 -5.28 9.34
N GLY A 13 8.45 -5.34 9.31
CA GLY A 13 9.28 -5.50 10.51
C GLY A 13 9.10 -4.34 11.49
N LEU A 14 9.07 -3.11 10.97
CA LEU A 14 8.84 -1.91 11.77
C LEU A 14 7.42 -1.89 12.39
N MET A 15 6.39 -2.24 11.62
CA MET A 15 5.00 -2.32 12.10
C MET A 15 4.81 -3.41 13.17
N MET A 16 5.46 -4.57 13.01
CA MET A 16 5.44 -5.62 14.05
C MET A 16 6.09 -5.13 15.35
N THR A 17 7.19 -4.39 15.25
CA THR A 17 7.84 -3.79 16.43
C THR A 17 6.93 -2.74 17.08
N LEU A 18 6.27 -1.90 16.28
CA LEU A 18 5.28 -0.95 16.79
C LEU A 18 4.08 -1.63 17.46
N ALA A 19 3.65 -2.78 16.95
CA ALA A 19 2.57 -3.56 17.55
C ALA A 19 2.93 -4.13 18.94
N THR A 20 4.21 -4.39 19.22
CA THR A 20 4.63 -4.79 20.57
C THR A 20 4.74 -3.59 21.52
N LEU A 21 5.17 -2.43 21.01
CA LEU A 21 5.29 -1.19 21.80
C LEU A 21 3.92 -0.54 22.09
N TYR A 22 2.99 -0.64 21.15
CA TYR A 22 1.65 -0.03 21.23
C TYR A 22 0.53 -1.08 21.10
N PRO A 23 0.35 -1.95 22.12
CA PRO A 23 -0.59 -3.08 22.04
C PRO A 23 -2.06 -2.66 21.80
N LYS A 24 -2.44 -1.43 22.16
CA LYS A 24 -3.78 -0.88 21.92
C LYS A 24 -4.09 -0.66 20.44
N TYR A 25 -3.08 -0.43 19.60
CA TYR A 25 -3.23 -0.13 18.17
C TYR A 25 -2.84 -1.31 17.26
N THR A 26 -2.43 -2.44 17.85
CA THR A 26 -1.99 -3.65 17.13
C THR A 26 -2.99 -4.13 16.10
N PHE A 27 -4.28 -4.15 16.42
CA PHE A 27 -5.32 -4.56 15.48
C PHE A 27 -5.30 -3.70 14.20
N TRP A 28 -5.22 -2.37 14.35
CA TRP A 28 -5.19 -1.45 13.21
C TRP A 28 -3.92 -1.56 12.40
N LEU A 29 -2.76 -1.74 13.06
CA LEU A 29 -1.49 -1.97 12.40
C LEU A 29 -1.51 -3.29 11.62
N GLN A 30 -2.07 -4.36 12.18
CA GLN A 30 -2.21 -5.65 11.51
C GLN A 30 -3.10 -5.57 10.27
N ILE A 31 -4.25 -4.90 10.37
CA ILE A 31 -5.15 -4.69 9.22
C ILE A 31 -4.47 -3.87 8.13
N SER A 32 -3.81 -2.76 8.50
CA SER A 32 -3.09 -1.93 7.53
C SER A 32 -1.96 -2.71 6.82
N LEU A 33 -1.23 -3.56 7.56
CA LEU A 33 -0.17 -4.39 7.00
C LEU A 33 -0.73 -5.47 6.06
N ALA A 34 -1.80 -6.14 6.48
CA ALA A 34 -2.45 -7.18 5.68
C ALA A 34 -2.98 -6.59 4.36
N ILE A 35 -3.65 -5.44 4.42
CA ILE A 35 -4.14 -4.74 3.23
C ILE A 35 -2.99 -4.40 2.28
N ASP A 36 -1.89 -3.81 2.77
CA ASP A 36 -0.78 -3.39 1.90
C ASP A 36 -0.12 -4.59 1.19
N ILE A 37 0.14 -5.68 1.91
CA ILE A 37 0.74 -6.89 1.35
C ILE A 37 -0.22 -7.54 0.34
N THR A 38 -1.48 -7.80 0.74
CA THR A 38 -2.43 -8.52 -0.09
C THR A 38 -2.79 -7.73 -1.35
N CYS A 39 -3.08 -6.44 -1.23
CA CYS A 39 -3.47 -5.62 -2.38
C CYS A 39 -2.34 -5.49 -3.39
N HIS A 40 -1.09 -5.30 -2.92
CA HIS A 40 0.04 -5.21 -3.85
C HIS A 40 0.41 -6.54 -4.47
N TRP A 41 0.33 -7.64 -3.71
CA TRP A 41 0.54 -8.97 -4.26
C TRP A 41 -0.50 -9.29 -5.33
N LEU A 42 -1.77 -8.99 -5.08
CA LEU A 42 -2.86 -9.23 -6.01
C LEU A 42 -2.69 -8.38 -7.28
N TYR A 43 -2.31 -7.11 -7.14
CA TYR A 43 -1.95 -6.28 -8.28
C TYR A 43 -0.79 -6.85 -9.09
N LEU A 44 0.33 -7.17 -8.44
CA LEU A 44 1.51 -7.70 -9.12
C LEU A 44 1.21 -9.01 -9.85
N HIS A 45 0.39 -9.88 -9.24
CA HIS A 45 -0.10 -11.10 -9.85
C HIS A 45 -0.94 -10.81 -11.09
N THR A 46 -1.90 -9.87 -10.99
CA THR A 46 -2.77 -9.51 -12.11
C THR A 46 -2.00 -8.89 -13.27
N VAL A 47 -1.07 -7.97 -13.02
CA VAL A 47 -0.22 -7.37 -14.07
C VAL A 47 0.63 -8.45 -14.77
N THR A 48 1.11 -9.44 -14.03
CA THR A 48 1.88 -10.56 -14.60
C THR A 48 1.01 -11.45 -15.50
N LEU A 49 -0.24 -11.71 -15.11
CA LEU A 49 -1.21 -12.46 -15.91
C LEU A 49 -1.68 -11.68 -17.15
N GLN A 50 -1.93 -10.38 -17.00
CA GLN A 50 -2.29 -9.46 -18.09
C GLN A 50 -1.17 -9.37 -19.13
N GLY A 51 0.10 -9.33 -18.71
CA GLY A 51 1.24 -9.37 -19.64
C GLY A 51 1.29 -10.62 -20.53
N ARG A 52 0.52 -11.68 -20.18
CA ARG A 52 0.36 -12.90 -20.99
C ARG A 52 -0.92 -12.92 -21.83
N THR A 53 -1.86 -11.99 -21.63
CA THR A 53 -3.19 -11.99 -22.25
C THR A 53 -3.51 -10.62 -22.88
N SER A 54 -3.78 -10.57 -24.19
CA SER A 54 -3.90 -9.30 -24.95
C SER A 54 -5.30 -8.64 -24.90
N HIS A 55 -6.09 -8.86 -23.84
CA HIS A 55 -7.48 -8.40 -23.78
C HIS A 55 -7.63 -6.98 -23.17
N LYS A 56 -8.75 -6.31 -23.49
CA LYS A 56 -9.11 -4.99 -22.91
C LYS A 56 -9.37 -5.14 -21.42
N PHE A 57 -8.38 -4.77 -20.60
CA PHE A 57 -8.52 -4.68 -19.15
C PHE A 57 -9.05 -3.30 -18.74
N VAL A 58 -9.54 -3.21 -17.50
CA VAL A 58 -9.82 -1.91 -16.89
C VAL A 58 -8.47 -1.27 -16.59
N ASP A 59 -8.16 -0.22 -17.34
CA ASP A 59 -6.91 0.52 -17.17
C ASP A 59 -7.00 1.36 -15.90
N MET A 60 -5.98 1.25 -15.04
CA MET A 60 -5.82 2.05 -13.82
C MET A 60 -5.80 3.57 -14.14
N SER A 61 -5.51 3.93 -15.40
CA SER A 61 -5.48 5.31 -15.89
C SER A 61 -6.84 6.00 -15.96
N ASP A 62 -7.97 5.28 -15.94
CA ASP A 62 -9.32 5.87 -15.95
C ASP A 62 -9.69 6.52 -14.61
N ASN A 63 -8.94 6.25 -13.52
CA ASN A 63 -9.19 6.86 -12.22
C ASN A 63 -8.25 8.07 -12.02
N PRO A 64 -8.76 9.32 -12.02
CA PRO A 64 -7.93 10.53 -12.01
C PRO A 64 -7.00 10.64 -10.79
N ILE A 65 -7.38 10.03 -9.67
CA ILE A 65 -6.57 9.94 -8.44
C ILE A 65 -5.33 9.05 -8.63
N MET A 66 -5.50 7.92 -9.32
CA MET A 66 -4.40 6.98 -9.59
C MET A 66 -3.50 7.48 -10.72
N HIS A 67 -4.07 8.15 -11.73
CA HIS A 67 -3.30 8.84 -12.75
C HIS A 67 -2.36 9.87 -12.10
N LEU A 68 -2.87 10.77 -11.24
CA LEU A 68 -2.03 11.74 -10.54
C LEU A 68 -0.94 11.08 -9.66
N TYR A 69 -1.28 9.97 -8.99
CA TYR A 69 -0.36 9.21 -8.13
C TYR A 69 0.81 8.60 -8.93
N TYR A 70 0.57 8.10 -10.14
CA TYR A 70 1.60 7.49 -10.99
C TYR A 70 2.26 8.46 -11.99
N THR A 71 1.59 9.54 -12.40
CA THR A 71 2.13 10.56 -13.30
C THR A 71 3.27 11.34 -12.63
N ASN A 72 3.20 11.57 -11.31
CA ASN A 72 4.18 12.37 -10.61
C ASN A 72 5.02 11.53 -9.64
N LYS A 73 6.26 11.21 -10.06
CA LYS A 73 7.25 10.48 -9.23
C LYS A 73 7.48 11.15 -7.87
N ASN A 74 7.34 12.48 -7.78
CA ASN A 74 7.53 13.21 -6.53
C ASN A 74 6.40 12.90 -5.54
N VAL A 75 5.16 12.70 -6.01
CA VAL A 75 4.02 12.35 -5.16
C VAL A 75 4.19 10.95 -4.60
N LEU A 76 4.58 9.99 -5.44
CA LEU A 76 4.86 8.62 -5.01
C LEU A 76 5.97 8.58 -3.94
N PHE A 77 7.07 9.31 -4.18
CA PHE A 77 8.18 9.41 -3.23
C PHE A 77 7.73 10.05 -1.90
N PHE A 78 6.98 11.15 -1.95
CA PHE A 78 6.46 11.80 -0.75
C PHE A 78 5.51 10.91 0.05
N MET A 79 4.71 10.07 -0.61
CA MET A 79 3.78 9.18 0.07
C MET A 79 4.49 7.97 0.69
N CYS A 80 5.50 7.41 0.03
CA CYS A 80 6.35 6.38 0.65
C CYS A 80 7.15 6.96 1.81
N ALA A 81 7.85 8.08 1.61
CA ALA A 81 8.65 8.74 2.63
C ALA A 81 7.78 9.19 3.82
N GLY A 82 6.59 9.74 3.57
CA GLY A 82 5.65 10.12 4.62
C GLY A 82 5.15 8.93 5.44
N ASN A 83 4.85 7.81 4.79
CA ASN A 83 4.43 6.59 5.47
C ASN A 83 5.55 5.97 6.33
N GLU A 84 6.78 5.90 5.80
CA GLU A 84 7.93 5.45 6.60
C GLU A 84 8.23 6.39 7.77
N MET A 85 8.17 7.70 7.51
CA MET A 85 8.36 8.72 8.52
C MET A 85 7.31 8.64 9.63
N PHE A 86 6.06 8.28 9.32
CA PHE A 86 5.02 8.05 10.33
C PHE A 86 5.39 6.92 11.29
N TYR A 87 5.73 5.75 10.76
CA TYR A 87 6.08 4.59 11.57
C TYR A 87 7.40 4.80 12.33
N ALA A 88 8.40 5.43 11.69
CA ALA A 88 9.66 5.79 12.34
C ALA A 88 9.45 6.81 13.45
N ALA A 89 8.62 7.84 13.23
CA ALA A 89 8.30 8.85 14.25
C ALA A 89 7.56 8.23 15.45
N LEU A 90 6.62 7.31 15.22
CA LEU A 90 5.94 6.58 16.30
C LEU A 90 6.90 5.72 17.12
N TYR A 91 7.87 5.08 16.46
CA TYR A 91 8.89 4.26 17.10
C TYR A 91 9.79 5.13 17.99
N VAL A 92 10.32 6.22 17.45
CA VAL A 92 11.20 7.13 18.22
C VAL A 92 10.43 7.81 19.36
N MET A 93 9.17 8.22 19.12
CA MET A 93 8.31 8.84 20.13
C MET A 93 8.10 7.96 21.36
N TYR A 94 8.14 6.62 21.20
CA TYR A 94 8.04 5.70 22.33
C TYR A 94 9.22 5.84 23.31
N PHE A 95 10.44 6.04 22.80
CA PHE A 95 11.65 6.14 23.60
C PHE A 95 11.99 7.59 24.00
N TYR A 96 11.74 8.55 23.11
CA TYR A 96 12.08 9.95 23.34
C TYR A 96 11.09 10.88 22.64
N THR A 97 10.45 11.77 23.40
CA THR A 97 9.44 12.71 22.85
C THR A 97 10.03 13.89 22.08
N GLY A 98 11.36 14.01 21.99
CA GLY A 98 12.04 15.05 21.21
C GLY A 98 12.09 16.40 21.94
N PRO A 99 12.90 17.35 21.42
CA PRO A 99 12.84 18.74 21.87
C PRO A 99 11.44 19.30 21.60
N ILE A 100 10.97 20.15 22.52
CA ILE A 100 9.64 20.76 22.45
C ILE A 100 9.71 21.87 21.41
N VAL A 101 9.00 21.70 20.30
CA VAL A 101 8.90 22.70 19.24
C VAL A 101 7.43 23.11 19.15
N PHE A 102 7.11 24.40 19.31
CA PHE A 102 5.72 24.90 19.41
C PHE A 102 4.87 24.28 20.55
N GLY A 103 5.48 23.89 21.68
CA GLY A 103 4.73 23.31 22.82
C GLY A 103 4.30 21.86 22.62
N ILE A 104 4.68 21.23 21.49
CA ILE A 104 4.42 19.83 21.15
C ILE A 104 5.78 19.15 20.92
N GLY A 105 5.94 17.90 21.34
CA GLY A 105 7.17 17.14 21.04
C GLY A 105 7.36 16.99 19.53
N LEU A 106 8.57 17.28 19.02
CA LEU A 106 8.87 17.26 17.58
C LEU A 106 8.39 15.98 16.88
N PHE A 107 8.60 14.81 17.49
CA PHE A 107 8.18 13.52 16.93
C PHE A 107 6.66 13.34 16.91
N LYS A 108 5.93 13.97 17.84
CA LYS A 108 4.47 13.98 17.86
C LYS A 108 3.91 14.86 16.74
N LEU A 109 4.56 15.99 16.45
CA LEU A 109 4.21 16.84 15.31
C LEU A 109 4.48 16.12 13.98
N LEU A 110 5.63 15.47 13.84
CA LEU A 110 5.98 14.67 12.67
C LEU A 110 4.98 13.52 12.45
N ALA A 111 4.63 12.79 13.52
CA ALA A 111 3.61 11.74 13.46
C ALA A 111 2.24 12.30 13.04
N LEU A 112 1.83 13.47 13.55
CA LEU A 112 0.55 14.09 13.21
C LEU A 112 0.48 14.54 11.74
N ILE A 113 1.57 15.11 11.22
CA ILE A 113 1.66 15.55 9.82
C ILE A 113 1.70 14.37 8.86
N SER A 114 2.39 13.28 9.25
CA SER A 114 2.55 12.08 8.42
C SER A 114 1.38 11.10 8.50
N MET A 115 0.56 11.16 9.57
CA MET A 115 -0.66 10.34 9.72
C MET A 115 -1.63 10.46 8.54
N PRO A 116 -2.04 11.65 8.04
CA PRO A 116 -2.92 11.74 6.89
C PRO A 116 -2.29 11.13 5.64
N ILE A 117 -0.96 11.25 5.47
CA ILE A 117 -0.25 10.66 4.33
C ILE A 117 -0.34 9.12 4.39
N ALA A 118 -0.11 8.53 5.57
CA ALA A 118 -0.24 7.08 5.77
C ALA A 118 -1.67 6.59 5.50
N VAL A 119 -2.69 7.33 5.94
CA VAL A 119 -4.10 6.99 5.69
C VAL A 119 -4.45 7.06 4.21
N VAL A 120 -4.04 8.14 3.52
CA VAL A 120 -4.27 8.27 2.07
C VAL A 120 -3.53 7.16 1.32
N LYS A 121 -2.29 6.84 1.71
CA LYS A 121 -1.54 5.72 1.12
C LYS A 121 -2.28 4.39 1.30
N ALA A 122 -2.78 4.09 2.51
CA ALA A 122 -3.55 2.88 2.77
C ALA A 122 -4.83 2.82 1.92
N ALA A 123 -5.56 3.93 1.76
CA ALA A 123 -6.74 4.01 0.91
C ALA A 123 -6.40 3.76 -0.57
N ILE A 124 -5.27 4.28 -1.05
CA ILE A 124 -4.78 4.00 -2.41
C ILE A 124 -4.42 2.53 -2.57
N SER A 125 -3.76 1.90 -1.58
CA SER A 125 -3.49 0.46 -1.60
C SER A 125 -4.78 -0.36 -1.70
N VAL A 126 -5.85 0.01 -1.00
CA VAL A 126 -7.17 -0.63 -1.13
C VAL A 126 -7.75 -0.48 -2.53
N LEU A 127 -7.73 0.73 -3.10
CA LEU A 127 -8.19 0.96 -4.47
C LEU A 127 -7.42 0.10 -5.47
N HIS A 128 -6.10 -0.04 -5.25
CA HIS A 128 -5.24 -0.90 -6.04
C HIS A 128 -5.67 -2.37 -5.98
N GLY A 129 -5.99 -2.86 -4.78
CA GLY A 129 -6.54 -4.19 -4.58
C GLY A 129 -7.87 -4.39 -5.30
N ILE A 130 -8.80 -3.45 -5.20
CA ILE A 130 -10.12 -3.54 -5.85
C ILE A 130 -9.99 -3.62 -7.37
N VAL A 131 -9.22 -2.72 -7.98
CA VAL A 131 -9.02 -2.70 -9.44
C VAL A 131 -8.32 -3.99 -9.90
N ALA A 132 -7.33 -4.45 -9.15
CA ALA A 132 -6.66 -5.71 -9.43
C ALA A 132 -7.62 -6.91 -9.32
N SER A 133 -8.50 -6.95 -8.31
CA SER A 133 -9.50 -8.02 -8.16
C SER A 133 -10.48 -8.07 -9.33
N ILE A 134 -10.93 -6.91 -9.82
CA ILE A 134 -11.78 -6.82 -11.02
C ILE A 134 -11.02 -7.38 -12.23
N ASN A 135 -9.78 -6.94 -12.44
CA ASN A 135 -8.96 -7.41 -13.53
C ASN A 135 -8.67 -8.92 -13.45
N LEU A 136 -8.45 -9.47 -12.25
CA LEU A 136 -8.29 -10.91 -12.03
C LEU A 136 -9.56 -11.67 -12.44
N SER A 137 -10.74 -11.19 -12.04
CA SER A 137 -12.02 -11.84 -12.38
C SER A 137 -12.27 -11.89 -13.88
N ILE A 138 -11.82 -10.88 -14.63
CA ILE A 138 -11.90 -10.85 -16.10
C ILE A 138 -11.00 -11.93 -16.69
N ILE A 139 -9.78 -12.08 -16.17
CA ILE A 139 -8.84 -13.13 -16.60
C ILE A 139 -9.45 -14.51 -16.35
N ASP A 140 -9.94 -14.77 -15.13
CA ASP A 140 -10.52 -16.06 -14.75
C ASP A 140 -11.72 -16.44 -15.65
N CYS A 141 -12.62 -15.49 -15.93
CA CYS A 141 -13.75 -15.72 -16.83
C CYS A 141 -13.31 -16.06 -18.26
N ASN A 142 -12.28 -15.37 -18.75
CA ASN A 142 -11.75 -15.59 -20.10
C ASN A 142 -11.05 -16.94 -20.23
N GLU A 143 -10.26 -17.34 -19.23
CA GLU A 143 -9.63 -18.65 -19.19
C GLU A 143 -10.70 -19.76 -19.21
N ARG A 144 -11.75 -19.64 -18.39
CA ARG A 144 -12.88 -20.59 -18.39
C ARG A 144 -13.58 -20.67 -19.74
N ALA A 145 -13.83 -19.55 -20.40
CA ALA A 145 -14.45 -19.54 -21.74
C ALA A 145 -13.56 -20.21 -22.79
N ALA A 146 -12.23 -20.05 -22.70
CA ALA A 146 -11.29 -20.71 -23.59
C ALA A 146 -11.24 -22.24 -23.38
N PHE A 147 -11.36 -22.73 -22.14
CA PHE A 147 -11.46 -24.16 -21.85
C PHE A 147 -12.72 -24.77 -22.44
N VAL A 148 -13.89 -24.14 -22.27
CA VAL A 148 -15.16 -24.64 -22.83
C VAL A 148 -15.13 -24.72 -24.37
N LYS A 149 -14.47 -23.77 -25.05
CA LYS A 149 -14.29 -23.81 -26.51
C LYS A 149 -13.34 -24.91 -27.02
N LYS A 150 -12.51 -25.48 -26.14
CA LYS A 150 -11.52 -26.49 -26.50
C LYS A 150 -12.05 -27.92 -26.33
N ASP A 151 -13.06 -28.08 -25.48
CA ASP A 151 -13.68 -29.37 -25.14
C ASP A 151 -15.00 -29.65 -25.89
N GLY A 152 -15.45 -28.73 -26.75
CA GLY A 152 -16.65 -28.87 -27.60
C GLY A 152 -16.31 -28.74 -29.08
#